data_AF-A0A380FC82-F1
#
_entry.id   AF-A0A380FC82-F1
#
_cell.length_a   1.000
_cell.length_b   1.000
_cell.length_c   1.000
_cell.angle_alpha   90.00
_cell.angle_beta   90.00
_cell.angle_gamma   90.00
#
_symmetry.space_group_name_H-M   'P 1'
#
loop_
_entity.id
_entity.type
_entity.pdbx_description
1 polymer ?
#
loop_
_entity_poly.entity_id
_entity_poly.type
_entity_poly.pdbx_seq_one_letter_code
_entity_poly.pdbx_strand_id
1 'polypeptide(L)'
;MNGDTSEGTECSSNSNDNSSTNSESSINPNYSSTTSSESSSNSKYRTSNYTQRNNDYLYSSKKKKKSATVIILSIVAVLLLLGALVVAGYFLFKNLNININTGDSSESNANNQRISINVLSDQFSSDFMKSDNSDGYDGFNIGMSKDDIKEEFGEPESVDSMDFGEVEKYGDIGVTYDSDDTVSSVYVLPQDVSVSAFKQFHGEPTMESDGQLIYDDNSDNGFTIFINVKDGEVQSIENGYQMDRN
;
A
#
# COMPACT_ATOMS: atom_id res chain seq x y z
N MET A 1 14.53 -30.10 -59.00
CA MET A 1 15.95 -30.48 -59.01
C MET A 1 16.48 -30.25 -57.61
N ASN A 2 16.74 -31.35 -56.92
CA ASN A 2 17.33 -31.41 -55.58
C ASN A 2 18.87 -31.50 -55.71
N GLY A 3 19.57 -31.17 -54.64
CA GLY A 3 21.02 -31.31 -54.46
C GLY A 3 21.65 -29.94 -54.14
N ASP A 4 22.43 -29.72 -53.08
CA ASP A 4 23.31 -30.67 -52.40
C ASP A 4 23.61 -30.23 -50.96
N THR A 5 23.97 -31.24 -50.16
CA THR A 5 24.35 -31.27 -48.73
C THR A 5 25.85 -31.08 -48.51
N SER A 6 26.26 -30.70 -47.28
CA SER A 6 27.43 -31.21 -46.49
C SER A 6 27.93 -30.13 -45.52
N GLU A 7 27.74 -30.31 -44.20
CA GLU A 7 28.76 -30.64 -43.16
C GLU A 7 29.88 -29.59 -43.04
N GLY A 8 30.29 -29.05 -41.89
CA GLY A 8 30.24 -29.42 -40.47
C GLY A 8 31.58 -28.93 -39.87
N THR A 9 31.62 -28.46 -38.61
CA THR A 9 32.76 -28.59 -37.65
C THR A 9 32.38 -27.96 -36.30
N GLU A 10 32.57 -28.74 -35.24
CA GLU A 10 32.41 -28.46 -33.81
C GLU A 10 33.63 -27.74 -33.18
N CYS A 11 33.51 -27.52 -31.86
CA CYS A 11 34.52 -27.22 -30.82
C CYS A 11 34.74 -25.72 -30.52
N SER A 12 34.83 -25.24 -29.29
CA SER A 12 34.98 -25.90 -27.99
C SER A 12 34.60 -24.95 -26.84
N SER A 13 34.27 -25.60 -25.72
CA SER A 13 34.16 -25.15 -24.34
C SER A 13 35.23 -24.17 -23.86
N ASN A 14 34.86 -23.32 -22.89
CA ASN A 14 35.79 -22.99 -21.82
C ASN A 14 35.06 -22.89 -20.47
N SER A 15 35.34 -23.85 -19.61
CA SER A 15 35.11 -23.81 -18.17
C SER A 15 36.00 -22.74 -17.54
N ASN A 16 35.54 -22.16 -16.42
CA ASN A 16 36.43 -21.90 -15.30
C ASN A 16 35.66 -22.14 -14.00
N ASP A 17 36.02 -23.24 -13.38
CA ASP A 17 35.83 -23.51 -11.96
C ASP A 17 36.49 -22.40 -11.12
N ASN A 18 35.89 -22.02 -10.00
CA ASN A 18 36.63 -22.19 -8.76
C ASN A 18 35.70 -22.48 -7.58
N SER A 19 36.10 -23.52 -6.87
CA SER A 19 35.47 -24.13 -5.71
C SER A 19 36.05 -23.52 -4.42
N SER A 20 35.32 -23.75 -3.33
CA SER A 20 35.84 -24.08 -1.99
C SER A 20 35.88 -23.01 -0.87
N THR A 21 34.89 -23.14 0.02
CA THR A 21 34.98 -23.47 1.45
C THR A 21 35.65 -22.55 2.50
N ASN A 22 34.95 -22.53 3.65
CA ASN A 22 35.42 -22.56 5.05
C ASN A 22 35.44 -21.26 5.89
N SER A 23 34.52 -21.26 6.87
CA SER A 23 34.70 -21.22 8.33
C SER A 23 35.82 -20.41 9.00
N GLU A 24 35.42 -19.91 10.18
CA GLU A 24 36.19 -19.64 11.40
C GLU A 24 36.78 -18.24 11.63
N SER A 25 36.10 -17.54 12.55
CA SER A 25 36.62 -17.18 13.88
C SER A 25 38.10 -16.79 13.98
N SER A 26 38.33 -15.55 14.40
CA SER A 26 39.43 -15.26 15.33
C SER A 26 39.05 -14.13 16.28
N ILE A 27 38.74 -14.56 17.50
CA ILE A 27 38.89 -13.80 18.74
C ILE A 27 40.38 -13.44 18.87
N ASN A 28 40.70 -12.21 19.29
CA ASN A 28 41.95 -11.96 20.01
C ASN A 28 41.64 -11.28 21.35
N PRO A 29 42.23 -11.75 22.46
CA PRO A 29 41.81 -11.47 23.81
C PRO A 29 42.63 -10.35 24.45
N ASN A 30 42.15 -9.83 25.58
CA ASN A 30 42.99 -9.90 26.78
C ASN A 30 42.14 -9.86 28.06
N TYR A 31 42.11 -11.03 28.70
CA TYR A 31 42.10 -11.30 30.15
C TYR A 31 42.90 -10.24 30.96
N SER A 32 42.74 -10.00 32.26
CA SER A 32 42.08 -10.70 33.38
C SER A 32 42.01 -9.66 34.53
N SER A 33 40.88 -9.50 35.24
CA SER A 33 40.41 -10.28 36.41
C SER A 33 41.05 -9.90 37.76
N THR A 34 40.17 -9.46 38.68
CA THR A 34 40.04 -9.86 40.11
C THR A 34 41.21 -9.57 41.08
N THR A 35 41.06 -9.19 42.36
CA THR A 35 39.95 -9.16 43.32
C THR A 35 40.43 -8.46 44.62
N SER A 36 39.52 -7.75 45.29
CA SER A 36 39.35 -7.57 46.76
C SER A 36 40.46 -7.95 47.76
N SER A 37 40.75 -7.08 48.73
CA SER A 37 40.20 -7.16 50.12
C SER A 37 40.89 -6.20 51.13
N GLU A 38 40.03 -5.51 51.90
CA GLU A 38 40.08 -5.20 53.34
C GLU A 38 41.24 -4.51 54.10
N SER A 39 40.82 -3.45 54.82
CA SER A 39 41.07 -3.14 56.24
C SER A 39 42.34 -2.40 56.69
N SER A 40 42.16 -1.20 57.27
CA SER A 40 42.72 -0.88 58.61
C SER A 40 42.15 0.42 59.21
N SER A 41 41.74 0.30 60.47
CA SER A 41 41.32 1.37 61.39
C SER A 41 42.54 1.88 62.17
N ASN A 42 42.59 3.17 62.58
CA ASN A 42 42.30 3.61 63.96
C ASN A 42 42.79 5.05 64.31
N SER A 43 41.85 5.80 64.88
CA SER A 43 41.87 6.91 65.87
C SER A 43 43.00 7.96 65.99
N LYS A 44 42.55 9.22 66.24
CA LYS A 44 42.94 10.04 67.41
C LYS A 44 41.91 11.14 67.68
N TYR A 45 41.51 11.27 68.94
CA TYR A 45 40.54 12.22 69.49
C TYR A 45 41.19 13.56 69.87
N ARG A 46 40.51 14.71 69.64
CA ARG A 46 40.03 15.66 70.69
C ARG A 46 39.47 16.99 70.13
N THR A 47 38.36 17.38 70.76
CA THR A 47 37.59 18.64 70.88
C THR A 47 38.46 19.91 71.07
N SER A 48 38.06 21.19 70.89
CA SER A 48 36.76 21.89 70.96
C SER A 48 36.95 23.41 70.63
N ASN A 49 35.82 24.07 70.29
CA ASN A 49 35.44 25.49 70.47
C ASN A 49 35.44 26.47 69.27
N TYR A 50 34.20 26.76 68.81
CA TYR A 50 33.56 28.08 68.58
C TYR A 50 34.43 29.25 68.11
N THR A 51 34.10 30.07 67.10
CA THR A 51 32.93 30.21 66.21
C THR A 51 33.38 31.22 65.14
N GLN A 52 33.17 30.95 63.85
CA GLN A 52 33.03 32.06 62.90
C GLN A 52 32.23 31.64 61.67
N ARG A 53 31.13 32.37 61.45
CA ARG A 53 30.55 32.77 60.15
C ARG A 53 30.11 31.67 59.18
N ASN A 54 28.79 31.49 59.05
CA ASN A 54 27.95 32.16 58.03
C ASN A 54 26.67 31.36 57.73
N ASN A 55 25.67 32.13 57.23
CA ASN A 55 24.56 31.74 56.36
C ASN A 55 23.27 31.23 57.02
N ASP A 56 22.34 32.17 57.23
CA ASP A 56 20.91 31.87 57.26
C ASP A 56 20.16 32.82 56.30
N TYR A 57 19.95 32.36 55.07
CA TYR A 57 18.70 32.61 54.37
C TYR A 57 18.20 31.30 53.80
N LEU A 58 17.08 30.86 54.35
CA LEU A 58 16.28 29.72 53.93
C LEU A 58 16.15 29.64 52.41
N TYR A 59 16.55 28.50 51.84
CA TYR A 59 15.80 27.92 50.73
C TYR A 59 15.49 26.47 51.07
N SER A 60 14.24 26.24 51.49
CA SER A 60 13.69 24.89 51.64
C SER A 60 13.63 24.25 50.24
N SER A 61 14.63 23.44 49.89
CA SER A 61 14.52 22.55 48.73
C SER A 61 13.58 21.40 49.11
N LYS A 62 12.28 21.57 48.91
CA LYS A 62 11.35 20.45 48.90
C LYS A 62 11.67 19.59 47.67
N LYS A 63 12.44 18.50 47.86
CA LYS A 63 12.46 17.38 46.92
C LYS A 63 11.04 16.77 46.91
N LYS A 64 10.20 17.22 45.96
CA LYS A 64 8.92 16.58 45.69
C LYS A 64 9.18 15.16 45.16
N LYS A 65 8.87 14.14 45.95
CA LYS A 65 8.67 12.78 45.43
C LYS A 65 7.51 12.87 44.42
N LYS A 66 7.77 12.67 43.12
CA LYS A 66 6.69 12.51 42.14
C LYS A 66 5.94 11.23 42.52
N SER A 67 4.68 11.36 42.92
CA SER A 67 3.82 10.20 43.18
C SER A 67 3.64 9.42 41.88
N ALA A 68 3.55 8.09 41.95
CA ALA A 68 3.37 7.21 40.79
C ALA A 68 2.19 7.64 39.88
N THR A 69 1.21 8.36 40.42
CA THR A 69 0.13 9.01 39.66
C THR A 69 0.59 10.03 38.61
N VAL A 70 1.70 10.76 38.83
CA VAL A 70 2.25 11.69 37.84
C VAL A 70 2.91 10.95 36.67
N ILE A 71 3.50 9.79 36.94
CA ILE A 71 4.09 8.93 35.90
C ILE A 71 2.97 8.31 35.05
N ILE A 72 1.90 7.82 35.69
CA ILE A 72 0.73 7.26 35.00
C ILE A 72 0.04 8.34 34.15
N LEU A 73 -0.19 9.55 34.68
CA LEU A 73 -0.74 10.68 33.92
C LEU A 73 0.14 11.06 32.73
N SER A 74 1.47 11.01 32.89
CA SER A 74 2.41 11.25 31.79
C SER A 74 2.32 10.18 30.71
N ILE A 75 2.15 8.91 31.07
CA ILE A 75 2.00 7.81 30.10
C ILE A 75 0.68 7.93 29.36
N VAL A 76 -0.42 8.22 30.07
CA VAL A 76 -1.73 8.46 29.45
C VAL A 76 -1.68 9.66 28.51
N ALA A 77 -1.02 10.75 28.91
CA ALA A 77 -0.84 11.92 28.05
C ALA A 77 -0.05 11.58 26.77
N VAL A 78 0.99 10.76 26.86
CA VAL A 78 1.77 10.31 25.69
C VAL A 78 0.95 9.38 24.80
N LEU A 79 0.16 8.46 25.36
CA LEU A 79 -0.73 7.57 24.60
C LEU A 79 -1.84 8.34 23.89
N LEU A 80 -2.39 9.37 24.54
CA LEU A 80 -3.35 10.28 23.89
C LEU A 80 -2.69 11.09 22.77
N LEU A 81 -1.43 11.51 22.95
CA LEU A 81 -0.66 12.21 21.91
C LEU A 81 -0.37 11.31 20.71
N LEU A 82 -0.01 10.04 20.95
CA LEU A 82 0.20 9.05 19.91
C LEU A 82 -1.12 8.70 19.20
N GLY A 83 -2.21 8.55 19.95
CA GLY A 83 -3.55 8.36 19.39
C GLY A 83 -3.97 9.55 18.53
N ALA A 84 -3.74 10.78 19.01
CA ALA A 84 -4.00 11.99 18.23
C ALA A 84 -3.11 12.10 16.99
N LEU A 85 -1.86 11.64 17.03
CA LEU A 85 -0.98 11.56 15.86
C LEU A 85 -1.44 10.52 14.84
N VAL A 86 -1.95 9.37 15.28
CA VAL A 86 -2.54 8.36 14.39
C VAL A 86 -3.82 8.87 13.77
N VAL A 87 -4.70 9.53 14.55
CA VAL A 87 -5.93 10.14 14.05
C VAL A 87 -5.62 11.29 13.09
N ALA A 88 -4.70 12.19 13.44
CA ALA A 88 -4.26 13.28 12.56
C ALA A 88 -3.54 12.76 11.32
N GLY A 89 -2.74 11.70 11.45
CA GLY A 89 -2.08 11.03 10.33
C GLY A 89 -3.08 10.37 9.39
N TYR A 90 -4.06 9.62 9.90
CA TYR A 90 -5.16 9.05 9.14
C TYR A 90 -6.00 10.13 8.45
N PHE A 91 -6.32 11.21 9.16
CA PHE A 91 -7.08 12.33 8.61
C PHE A 91 -6.28 13.07 7.53
N LEU A 92 -4.98 13.30 7.73
CA LEU A 92 -4.09 13.88 6.71
C LEU A 92 -3.93 12.94 5.52
N PHE A 93 -3.77 11.63 5.72
CA PHE A 93 -3.66 10.67 4.62
C PHE A 93 -4.94 10.58 3.80
N LYS A 94 -6.11 10.68 4.44
CA LYS A 94 -7.40 10.82 3.74
C LYS A 94 -7.58 12.16 3.02
N ASN A 95 -7.02 13.26 3.56
CA ASN A 95 -7.15 14.61 2.98
C ASN A 95 -6.00 15.02 2.04
N LEU A 96 -4.99 14.17 1.83
CA LEU A 96 -3.89 14.46 0.90
C LEU A 96 -4.27 14.04 -0.53
N ASN A 97 -5.31 14.68 -1.07
CA ASN A 97 -5.39 14.94 -2.50
C ASN A 97 -4.73 16.30 -2.75
N ILE A 98 -3.45 16.30 -3.12
CA ILE A 98 -2.80 17.52 -3.60
C ILE A 98 -3.38 17.84 -4.99
N ASN A 99 -4.44 18.63 -5.01
CA ASN A 99 -4.74 19.54 -6.11
C ASN A 99 -5.07 20.89 -5.51
N ILE A 100 -4.19 21.85 -5.76
CA ILE A 100 -4.34 23.25 -5.35
C ILE A 100 -5.48 23.82 -6.19
N ASN A 101 -6.67 23.98 -5.60
CA ASN A 101 -7.55 25.12 -5.85
C ASN A 101 -8.49 25.32 -4.66
N THR A 102 -8.30 26.46 -4.01
CA THR A 102 -9.01 26.97 -2.85
C THR A 102 -10.49 27.19 -3.12
N GLY A 103 -11.35 26.72 -2.23
CA GLY A 103 -12.78 27.04 -2.21
C GLY A 103 -13.49 26.37 -1.03
N ASP A 104 -13.43 26.99 0.15
CA ASP A 104 -14.22 26.62 1.33
C ASP A 104 -15.70 26.91 1.10
N SER A 105 -16.56 25.91 1.34
CA SER A 105 -17.85 26.11 2.00
C SER A 105 -18.45 24.78 2.44
N SER A 106 -18.71 24.68 3.75
CA SER A 106 -19.40 23.56 4.39
C SER A 106 -20.87 23.51 3.97
N GLU A 107 -21.21 22.57 3.12
CA GLU A 107 -22.54 21.99 2.96
C GLU A 107 -22.35 20.46 2.99
N SER A 108 -23.37 19.72 3.42
CA SER A 108 -23.41 18.26 3.31
C SER A 108 -23.44 17.88 1.82
N ASN A 109 -22.28 17.92 1.18
CA ASN A 109 -22.11 17.65 -0.23
C ASN A 109 -21.82 16.16 -0.37
N ALA A 110 -22.70 15.44 -1.06
CA ALA A 110 -22.28 14.23 -1.75
C ALA A 110 -20.99 14.56 -2.50
N ASN A 111 -19.92 13.79 -2.28
CA ASN A 111 -18.66 14.00 -2.97
C ASN A 111 -18.89 13.62 -4.43
N ASN A 112 -19.36 14.56 -5.26
CA ASN A 112 -19.42 14.43 -6.72
C ASN A 112 -18.00 14.47 -7.33
N GLN A 113 -17.02 13.83 -6.69
CA GLN A 113 -15.68 13.68 -7.23
C GLN A 113 -15.77 12.63 -8.33
N ARG A 114 -15.69 13.08 -9.59
CA ARG A 114 -15.71 12.19 -10.73
C ARG A 114 -14.39 11.42 -10.79
N ILE A 115 -14.49 10.11 -10.91
CA ILE A 115 -13.34 9.22 -11.03
C ILE A 115 -12.81 9.31 -12.44
N SER A 116 -11.49 9.47 -12.57
CA SER A 116 -10.82 9.39 -13.85
C SER A 116 -9.64 8.44 -13.75
N ILE A 117 -9.59 7.49 -14.69
CA ILE A 117 -8.63 6.39 -14.69
C ILE A 117 -7.85 6.45 -15.99
N ASN A 118 -6.55 6.72 -15.87
CA ASN A 118 -5.64 6.56 -16.99
C ASN A 118 -5.23 5.10 -17.11
N VAL A 119 -5.92 4.36 -17.99
CA VAL A 119 -5.63 2.93 -18.22
C VAL A 119 -4.29 2.67 -18.90
N LEU A 120 -3.64 3.69 -19.48
CA LEU A 120 -2.29 3.61 -20.06
C LEU A 120 -1.26 4.22 -19.09
N SER A 121 -1.30 3.77 -17.84
CA SER A 121 -0.38 4.23 -16.79
C SER A 121 0.17 3.07 -15.97
N ASP A 122 1.37 3.28 -15.42
CA ASP A 122 2.00 2.33 -14.50
C ASP A 122 1.15 2.07 -13.26
N GLN A 123 0.41 3.10 -12.80
CA GLN A 123 -0.49 2.99 -11.65
C GLN A 123 -1.62 2.01 -11.95
N PHE A 124 -2.30 2.16 -13.08
CA PHE A 124 -3.35 1.23 -13.50
C PHE A 124 -2.79 -0.19 -13.73
N SER A 125 -1.61 -0.31 -14.34
CA SER A 125 -0.96 -1.62 -14.49
C SER A 125 -0.69 -2.30 -13.15
N SER A 126 -0.24 -1.55 -12.14
CA SER A 126 0.05 -2.07 -10.80
C SER A 126 -1.24 -2.45 -10.07
N ASP A 127 -2.16 -1.49 -9.97
CA ASP A 127 -3.28 -1.56 -9.05
C ASP A 127 -4.48 -2.31 -9.62
N PHE A 128 -4.57 -2.41 -10.95
CA PHE A 128 -5.66 -3.13 -11.62
C PHE A 128 -5.17 -4.37 -12.35
N MET A 129 -4.25 -4.21 -13.32
CA MET A 129 -3.86 -5.32 -14.21
C MET A 129 -3.06 -6.41 -13.51
N LYS A 130 -2.40 -6.09 -12.39
CA LYS A 130 -1.50 -7.00 -11.65
C LYS A 130 -1.97 -7.25 -10.22
N SER A 131 -3.20 -6.86 -9.89
CA SER A 131 -3.77 -7.00 -8.55
C SER A 131 -5.18 -7.60 -8.64
N ASP A 132 -5.56 -8.34 -7.61
CA ASP A 132 -6.91 -8.89 -7.48
C ASP A 132 -7.89 -7.75 -7.14
N ASN A 133 -8.82 -7.52 -8.05
CA ASN A 133 -9.90 -6.55 -7.94
C ASN A 133 -11.24 -7.21 -8.29
N SER A 134 -11.32 -8.54 -8.12
CA SER A 134 -12.51 -9.33 -8.45
C SER A 134 -13.74 -8.96 -7.60
N ASP A 135 -13.53 -8.33 -6.44
CA ASP A 135 -14.59 -7.83 -5.56
C ASP A 135 -14.95 -6.35 -5.81
N GLY A 136 -14.24 -5.64 -6.70
CA GLY A 136 -14.46 -4.21 -6.94
C GLY A 136 -13.20 -3.39 -7.20
N TYR A 137 -13.39 -2.12 -7.58
CA TYR A 137 -12.29 -1.18 -7.85
C TYR A 137 -12.67 0.27 -7.51
N ASP A 138 -11.67 1.03 -7.04
CA ASP A 138 -11.78 2.47 -6.71
C ASP A 138 -12.95 2.84 -5.76
N GLY A 139 -13.27 1.94 -4.84
CA GLY A 139 -14.33 2.11 -3.83
C GLY A 139 -15.70 1.56 -4.25
N PHE A 140 -15.87 1.19 -5.51
CA PHE A 140 -17.05 0.48 -5.99
C PHE A 140 -16.85 -1.00 -5.77
N ASN A 141 -17.63 -1.59 -4.86
CA ASN A 141 -17.51 -3.01 -4.53
C ASN A 141 -18.78 -3.77 -4.90
N ILE A 142 -18.59 -5.01 -5.35
CA ILE A 142 -19.67 -5.96 -5.57
C ILE A 142 -20.46 -6.14 -4.27
N GLY A 143 -21.79 -6.16 -4.37
CA GLY A 143 -22.73 -6.28 -3.26
C GLY A 143 -23.06 -4.97 -2.54
N MET A 144 -22.45 -3.83 -2.88
CA MET A 144 -22.91 -2.52 -2.37
C MET A 144 -24.33 -2.25 -2.87
N SER A 145 -25.18 -1.61 -2.06
CA SER A 145 -26.50 -1.22 -2.55
C SER A 145 -26.38 0.00 -3.47
N LYS A 146 -27.32 0.13 -4.40
CA LYS A 146 -27.45 1.31 -5.26
C LYS A 146 -27.56 2.61 -4.47
N ASP A 147 -28.23 2.59 -3.33
CA ASP A 147 -28.36 3.76 -2.46
C ASP A 147 -27.02 4.13 -1.80
N ASP A 148 -26.23 3.14 -1.35
CA ASP A 148 -24.89 3.40 -0.78
C ASP A 148 -23.95 3.99 -1.83
N ILE A 149 -23.98 3.47 -3.07
CA ILE A 149 -23.21 4.04 -4.19
C ILE A 149 -23.59 5.51 -4.42
N LYS A 150 -24.89 5.83 -4.40
CA LYS A 150 -25.35 7.21 -4.61
C LYS A 150 -25.01 8.12 -3.44
N GLU A 151 -25.02 7.62 -2.22
CA GLU A 151 -24.60 8.37 -1.03
C GLU A 151 -23.10 8.72 -1.11
N GLU A 152 -22.27 7.79 -1.54
CA GLU A 152 -20.82 7.97 -1.59
C GLU A 152 -20.34 8.76 -2.82
N PHE A 153 -20.89 8.46 -4.01
CA PHE A 153 -20.39 8.96 -5.30
C PHE A 153 -21.34 9.94 -6.01
N GLY A 154 -22.55 10.15 -5.48
CA GLY A 154 -23.59 10.99 -6.09
C GLY A 154 -24.43 10.26 -7.13
N GLU A 155 -25.22 10.99 -7.91
CA GLU A 155 -26.01 10.38 -9.00
C GLU A 155 -25.12 10.00 -10.21
N PRO A 156 -25.47 8.93 -10.93
CA PRO A 156 -24.76 8.55 -12.14
C PRO A 156 -24.84 9.65 -13.20
N GLU A 157 -23.78 9.79 -13.98
CA GLU A 157 -23.69 10.75 -15.08
C GLU A 157 -24.60 10.36 -16.25
N SER A 158 -24.60 9.07 -16.55
CA SER A 158 -25.43 8.47 -17.58
C SER A 158 -25.75 7.01 -17.24
N VAL A 159 -26.73 6.48 -17.96
CA VAL A 159 -26.99 5.05 -18.02
C VAL A 159 -26.85 4.65 -19.47
N ASP A 160 -25.84 3.83 -19.75
CA ASP A 160 -25.51 3.41 -21.10
C ASP A 160 -25.93 1.95 -21.30
N SER A 161 -26.56 1.66 -22.44
CA SER A 161 -26.89 0.28 -22.82
C SER A 161 -25.70 -0.33 -23.56
N MET A 162 -25.10 -1.35 -22.96
CA MET A 162 -24.00 -2.13 -23.51
C MET A 162 -24.45 -3.57 -23.77
N ASP A 163 -23.62 -4.35 -24.46
CA ASP A 163 -23.96 -5.72 -24.86
C ASP A 163 -24.20 -6.65 -23.65
N PHE A 164 -23.66 -6.28 -22.49
CA PHE A 164 -23.80 -6.99 -21.21
C PHE A 164 -24.82 -6.36 -20.25
N GLY A 165 -25.53 -5.30 -20.63
CA GLY A 165 -26.63 -4.73 -19.84
C GLY A 165 -26.67 -3.21 -19.77
N GLU A 166 -27.51 -2.69 -18.86
CA GLU A 166 -27.54 -1.27 -18.52
C GLU A 166 -26.45 -0.96 -17.49
N VAL A 167 -25.60 0.00 -17.83
CA VAL A 167 -24.43 0.38 -17.02
C VAL A 167 -24.61 1.81 -16.52
N GLU A 168 -24.65 1.99 -15.21
CA GLU A 168 -24.61 3.33 -14.60
C GLU A 168 -23.17 3.84 -14.54
N LYS A 169 -22.94 5.04 -15.07
CA LYS A 169 -21.61 5.62 -15.21
C LYS A 169 -21.29 6.64 -14.13
N TYR A 170 -20.15 6.48 -13.47
CA TYR A 170 -19.60 7.36 -12.44
C TYR A 170 -18.16 7.75 -12.83
N GLY A 171 -18.01 8.73 -13.73
CA GLY A 171 -16.73 9.04 -14.37
C GLY A 171 -16.26 7.89 -15.27
N ASP A 172 -15.03 7.42 -15.06
CA ASP A 172 -14.46 6.27 -15.80
C ASP A 172 -14.82 4.91 -15.14
N ILE A 173 -15.74 4.88 -14.16
CA ILE A 173 -16.30 3.65 -13.59
C ILE A 173 -17.71 3.39 -14.11
N GLY A 174 -17.99 2.15 -14.48
CA GLY A 174 -19.31 1.63 -14.83
C GLY A 174 -19.79 0.60 -13.81
N VAL A 175 -21.07 0.62 -13.47
CA VAL A 175 -21.66 -0.28 -12.49
C VAL A 175 -22.92 -0.92 -13.07
N THR A 176 -23.05 -2.24 -12.93
CA THR A 176 -24.31 -2.95 -13.18
C THR A 176 -24.88 -3.43 -11.86
N TYR A 177 -26.21 -3.61 -11.83
CA TYR A 177 -26.93 -4.04 -10.64
C TYR A 177 -27.67 -5.36 -10.88
N ASP A 178 -27.75 -6.17 -9.83
CA ASP A 178 -28.66 -7.30 -9.75
C ASP A 178 -30.10 -6.85 -9.49
N SER A 179 -31.04 -7.79 -9.55
CA SER A 179 -32.47 -7.52 -9.37
C SER A 179 -32.87 -7.00 -7.98
N ASP A 180 -31.97 -7.09 -6.99
CA ASP A 180 -32.14 -6.56 -5.64
C ASP A 180 -31.46 -5.20 -5.43
N ASP A 181 -31.09 -4.53 -6.52
CA ASP A 181 -30.40 -3.24 -6.54
C ASP A 181 -29.02 -3.26 -5.84
N THR A 182 -28.35 -4.42 -5.81
CA THR A 182 -26.95 -4.54 -5.38
C THR A 182 -25.99 -4.58 -6.57
N VAL A 183 -24.79 -4.05 -6.40
CA VAL A 183 -23.75 -4.02 -7.45
C VAL A 183 -23.38 -5.45 -7.83
N SER A 184 -23.55 -5.80 -9.10
CA SER A 184 -23.22 -7.13 -9.63
C SER A 184 -21.87 -7.16 -10.34
N SER A 185 -21.50 -6.07 -11.02
CA SER A 185 -20.20 -5.93 -11.69
C SER A 185 -19.71 -4.49 -11.66
N VAL A 186 -18.40 -4.33 -11.66
CA VAL A 186 -17.69 -3.04 -11.71
C VAL A 186 -16.75 -3.05 -12.91
N TYR A 187 -16.86 -2.03 -13.74
CA TYR A 187 -16.09 -1.87 -14.98
C TYR A 187 -15.28 -0.58 -14.92
N VAL A 188 -14.10 -0.61 -15.52
CA VAL A 188 -13.39 0.61 -15.93
C VAL A 188 -13.76 0.90 -17.39
N LEU A 189 -14.22 2.12 -17.65
CA LEU A 189 -14.75 2.59 -18.93
C LEU A 189 -13.83 3.66 -19.54
N PRO A 190 -12.68 3.29 -20.14
CA PRO A 190 -11.76 4.25 -20.72
C PRO A 190 -12.38 4.95 -21.92
N GLN A 191 -11.92 6.19 -22.19
CA GLN A 191 -12.31 6.95 -23.38
C GLN A 191 -11.15 7.00 -24.37
N ASP A 192 -11.46 6.80 -25.65
CA ASP A 192 -10.52 6.95 -26.78
C ASP A 192 -9.26 6.08 -26.70
N VAL A 193 -9.36 4.87 -26.10
CA VAL A 193 -8.24 3.92 -26.00
C VAL A 193 -8.36 2.83 -27.05
N SER A 194 -7.54 2.91 -28.08
CA SER A 194 -7.45 1.83 -29.07
C SER A 194 -6.86 0.54 -28.46
N VAL A 195 -7.30 -0.62 -28.97
CA VAL A 195 -6.74 -1.93 -28.59
C VAL A 195 -5.23 -2.00 -28.81
N SER A 196 -4.73 -1.41 -29.90
CA SER A 196 -3.30 -1.43 -30.21
C SER A 196 -2.47 -0.65 -29.19
N ALA A 197 -2.94 0.51 -28.74
CA ALA A 197 -2.28 1.28 -27.68
C ALA A 197 -2.30 0.53 -26.34
N PHE A 198 -3.44 -0.11 -26.02
CA PHE A 198 -3.58 -0.90 -24.81
C PHE A 198 -2.59 -2.07 -24.78
N LYS A 199 -2.53 -2.86 -25.85
CA LYS A 199 -1.57 -3.97 -26.00
C LYS A 199 -0.12 -3.51 -26.02
N GLN A 200 0.17 -2.37 -26.65
CA GLN A 200 1.52 -1.81 -26.64
C GLN A 200 2.00 -1.51 -25.22
N PHE A 201 1.09 -1.07 -24.34
CA PHE A 201 1.42 -0.72 -22.97
C PHE A 201 1.44 -1.94 -22.03
N HIS A 202 0.40 -2.78 -22.07
CA HIS A 202 0.21 -3.89 -21.14
C HIS A 202 0.71 -5.24 -21.64
N GLY A 203 1.10 -5.35 -22.91
CA GLY A 203 1.49 -6.60 -23.55
C GLY A 203 0.34 -7.30 -24.27
N GLU A 204 0.65 -8.43 -24.89
CA GLU A 204 -0.36 -9.27 -25.56
C GLU A 204 -1.20 -10.05 -24.54
N PRO A 205 -2.51 -10.22 -24.80
CA PRO A 205 -3.37 -11.01 -23.93
C PRO A 205 -3.05 -12.50 -24.02
N THR A 206 -3.45 -13.26 -22.99
CA THR A 206 -3.39 -14.72 -22.99
C THR A 206 -4.32 -15.32 -24.05
N MET A 207 -5.52 -14.76 -24.21
CA MET A 207 -6.48 -15.13 -25.24
C MET A 207 -7.08 -13.90 -25.90
N GLU A 208 -7.36 -14.00 -27.20
CA GLU A 208 -7.93 -12.93 -28.00
C GLU A 208 -9.00 -13.47 -28.93
N SER A 209 -10.10 -12.73 -29.00
CA SER A 209 -11.21 -12.93 -29.94
C SER A 209 -11.66 -11.56 -30.47
N ASP A 210 -12.49 -11.54 -31.52
CA ASP A 210 -12.91 -10.30 -32.20
C ASP A 210 -13.56 -9.25 -31.27
N GLY A 211 -14.12 -9.65 -30.14
CA GLY A 211 -14.78 -8.75 -29.17
C GLY A 211 -14.18 -8.74 -27.78
N GLN A 212 -13.15 -9.54 -27.50
CA GLN A 212 -12.63 -9.67 -26.14
C GLN A 212 -11.14 -10.05 -26.11
N LEU A 213 -10.39 -9.38 -25.23
CA LEU A 213 -9.04 -9.76 -24.82
C LEU A 213 -9.08 -10.27 -23.38
N ILE A 214 -8.30 -11.30 -23.09
CA ILE A 214 -8.24 -11.91 -21.76
C ILE A 214 -6.79 -11.95 -21.29
N TYR A 215 -6.50 -11.28 -20.19
CA TYR A 215 -5.22 -11.35 -19.51
C TYR A 215 -5.34 -12.24 -18.28
N ASP A 216 -4.71 -13.41 -18.37
CA ASP A 216 -4.57 -14.41 -17.32
C ASP A 216 -3.27 -15.14 -17.64
N ASP A 217 -2.14 -14.45 -17.50
CA ASP A 217 -0.83 -15.02 -17.79
C ASP A 217 -0.30 -15.81 -16.58
N ASN A 218 -0.72 -15.42 -15.37
CA ASN A 218 -0.39 -16.08 -14.11
C ASN A 218 -1.58 -16.85 -13.50
N SER A 219 -1.61 -18.16 -13.66
CA SER A 219 -2.66 -19.04 -13.11
C SER A 219 -2.63 -19.24 -11.59
N ASP A 220 -1.74 -18.56 -10.87
CA ASP A 220 -1.60 -18.69 -9.42
C ASP A 220 -2.00 -17.40 -8.68
N ASN A 221 -2.47 -16.37 -9.40
CA ASN A 221 -2.82 -15.07 -8.82
C ASN A 221 -4.30 -14.95 -8.40
N GLY A 222 -5.17 -15.89 -8.79
CA GLY A 222 -6.57 -15.93 -8.37
C GLY A 222 -7.54 -15.07 -9.17
N PHE A 223 -7.10 -14.38 -10.23
CA PHE A 223 -7.96 -13.49 -11.01
C PHE A 223 -7.64 -13.46 -12.51
N THR A 224 -8.61 -12.98 -13.29
CA THR A 224 -8.52 -12.77 -14.74
C THR A 224 -8.99 -11.36 -15.08
N ILE A 225 -8.31 -10.70 -16.01
CA ILE A 225 -8.77 -9.42 -16.55
C ILE A 225 -9.43 -9.64 -17.91
N PHE A 226 -10.67 -9.17 -18.05
CA PHE A 226 -11.43 -9.18 -19.29
C PHE A 226 -11.48 -7.77 -19.86
N ILE A 227 -11.15 -7.66 -21.15
CA ILE A 227 -11.20 -6.41 -21.91
C ILE A 227 -12.23 -6.59 -23.02
N ASN A 228 -13.36 -5.91 -22.93
CA ASN A 228 -14.37 -5.93 -23.99
C ASN A 228 -14.02 -4.88 -25.04
N VAL A 229 -14.07 -5.29 -26.31
CA VAL A 229 -13.63 -4.49 -27.46
C VAL A 229 -14.81 -4.17 -28.34
N LYS A 230 -14.91 -2.91 -28.76
CA LYS A 230 -15.91 -2.46 -29.73
C LYS A 230 -15.27 -1.50 -30.72
N ASP A 231 -15.51 -1.73 -32.00
CA ASP A 231 -15.02 -0.87 -33.09
C ASP A 231 -13.50 -0.61 -33.06
N GLY A 232 -12.71 -1.57 -32.54
CA GLY A 232 -11.25 -1.48 -32.43
C GLY A 232 -10.74 -0.72 -31.19
N GLU A 233 -11.65 -0.33 -30.31
CA GLU A 233 -11.37 0.39 -29.07
C GLU A 233 -11.72 -0.46 -27.84
N VAL A 234 -11.05 -0.17 -26.73
CA VAL A 234 -11.37 -0.75 -25.43
C VAL A 234 -12.65 -0.11 -24.93
N GLN A 235 -13.71 -0.89 -24.83
CA GLN A 235 -15.01 -0.44 -24.35
C GLN A 235 -15.11 -0.53 -22.82
N SER A 236 -14.69 -1.65 -22.25
CA SER A 236 -14.69 -1.87 -20.81
C SER A 236 -13.59 -2.82 -20.39
N ILE A 237 -13.18 -2.68 -19.14
CA ILE A 237 -12.17 -3.51 -18.49
C ILE A 237 -12.75 -3.96 -17.14
N GLU A 238 -12.73 -5.25 -16.86
CA GLU A 238 -13.20 -5.82 -15.60
C GLU A 238 -12.22 -6.87 -15.06
N ASN A 239 -12.28 -7.07 -13.75
CA ASN A 239 -11.55 -8.12 -13.06
C ASN A 239 -12.56 -9.17 -12.60
N GLY A 240 -12.30 -10.44 -12.88
CA GLY A 240 -13.12 -11.55 -12.45
C GLY A 240 -12.29 -12.67 -11.84
N TYR A 241 -12.97 -13.67 -11.28
CA TYR A 241 -12.30 -14.85 -10.75
C TYR A 241 -11.51 -15.57 -11.84
N GLN A 242 -10.39 -16.17 -11.43
CA GLN A 242 -9.52 -16.91 -12.34
C GLN A 242 -10.28 -17.98 -13.12
N MET A 243 -9.98 -18.10 -14.41
CA MET A 243 -10.54 -19.16 -15.23
C MET A 243 -9.82 -20.49 -15.04
N ASP A 244 -10.59 -21.57 -14.98
CA ASP A 244 -10.05 -22.93 -15.05
C ASP A 244 -9.47 -23.18 -16.45
N ARG A 245 -8.16 -23.47 -16.53
CA ARG A 245 -7.50 -23.85 -17.79
C ARG A 245 -7.78 -25.32 -18.08
N ASN A 246 -8.68 -25.59 -19.03
CA ASN A 246 -8.94 -26.94 -19.56
C ASN A 246 -8.02 -27.31 -20.73
#